data_AF-A0A4R5DUC2-F1
#
_entry.id   AF-A0A4R5DUC2-F1
#
_cell.length_a   1.000
_cell.length_b   1.000
_cell.length_c   1.000
_cell.angle_alpha   90.00
_cell.angle_beta   90.00
_cell.angle_gamma   90.00
#
_symmetry.space_group_name_H-M   'P 1'
#
loop_
_entity.id
_entity.type
_entity.pdbx_description
1 polymer ?
#
loop_
_entity_poly.entity_id
_entity_poly.type
_entity_poly.pdbx_seq_one_letter_code
_entity_poly.pdbx_strand_id
1 'polypeptide(L)' 'MDVVGTLTRWQDAGGVWRVVARTPAGTTVALCRCDGGEEVDRVTSADSALLAFLAGRTSSDD' A
#
# COMPACT_ATOMS: atom_id res chain seq x y z
N MET A 1 3.71 -11.99 -7.18
CA MET A 1 3.09 -10.72 -7.61
C MET A 1 3.73 -9.64 -6.75
N ASP A 2 4.45 -8.71 -7.36
CA ASP A 2 5.34 -7.80 -6.62
C ASP A 2 4.59 -6.58 -6.08
N VAL A 3 4.03 -6.70 -4.87
CA VAL A 3 3.20 -5.63 -4.27
C VAL A 3 4.01 -4.35 -4.07
N VAL A 4 5.26 -4.47 -3.66
CA VAL A 4 6.17 -3.33 -3.48
C VAL A 4 6.36 -2.56 -4.80
N GLY A 5 6.51 -3.26 -5.92
CA GLY A 5 6.59 -2.64 -7.25
C GLY A 5 5.33 -1.87 -7.61
N THR A 6 4.15 -2.43 -7.29
CA THR A 6 2.87 -1.73 -7.49
C THR A 6 2.76 -0.48 -6.63
N LEU A 7 3.07 -0.55 -5.33
CA LEU A 7 3.02 0.60 -4.44
C LEU A 7 3.98 1.72 -4.87
N THR A 8 5.19 1.34 -5.28
CA THR A 8 6.22 2.28 -5.77
C THR A 8 5.75 2.99 -7.03
N ARG A 9 5.24 2.26 -8.02
CA ARG A 9 4.67 2.86 -9.24
C ARG A 9 3.45 3.72 -8.96
N TRP A 10 2.62 3.32 -8.00
CA TRP A 10 1.45 4.10 -7.62
C TRP A 10 1.85 5.47 -7.08
N GLN A 11 2.84 5.52 -6.18
CA GLN A 11 3.39 6.78 -5.67
C GLN A 11 4.06 7.62 -6.75
N ASP A 12 4.81 6.98 -7.66
CA ASP A 12 5.46 7.67 -8.79
C ASP A 12 4.44 8.33 -9.74
N ALA A 13 3.27 7.70 -9.90
CA ALA A 13 2.14 8.26 -10.63
C ALA A 13 1.37 9.36 -9.85
N GLY A 14 1.80 9.69 -8.63
CA GLY A 14 1.13 10.65 -7.76
C GLY A 14 -0.05 10.07 -6.95
N GLY A 15 -0.20 8.75 -6.94
CA GLY A 15 -1.21 8.05 -6.15
C GLY A 15 -0.77 7.84 -4.70
N VAL A 16 -1.70 7.95 -3.76
CA VAL A 16 -1.44 7.68 -2.34
C VAL A 16 -1.84 6.25 -2.02
N TRP A 17 -1.06 5.55 -1.20
CA TRP A 17 -1.48 4.28 -0.64
C TRP A 17 -1.56 4.35 0.89
N ARG A 18 -2.41 3.49 1.45
CA ARG A 18 -2.68 3.39 2.89
C ARG A 18 -2.87 1.94 3.30
N VAL A 19 -2.25 1.54 4.39
CA VAL A 19 -2.51 0.27 5.06
C VAL A 19 -3.86 0.33 5.75
N VAL A 20 -4.80 -0.51 5.33
CA VAL A 20 -6.16 -0.58 5.89
C VAL A 20 -6.35 -1.77 6.83
N ALA A 21 -5.51 -2.80 6.72
CA ALA A 21 -5.49 -3.90 7.67
C ALA A 21 -4.08 -4.48 7.81
N ARG A 22 -3.71 -4.84 9.04
CA ARG A 22 -2.56 -5.71 9.32
C ARG A 22 -3.07 -6.87 10.14
N THR A 23 -2.92 -8.07 9.60
CA THR A 23 -3.36 -9.31 10.25
C THR A 23 -2.22 -10.32 10.19
N PRO A 24 -2.22 -11.36 11.04
CA PRO A 24 -1.26 -12.46 10.92
C PRO A 24 -1.37 -13.21 9.59
N ALA A 25 -2.51 -13.11 8.87
CA ALA A 25 -2.68 -13.66 7.54
C ALA A 25 -2.08 -12.80 6.42
N GLY A 26 -1.77 -11.53 6.70
CA GLY A 26 -1.20 -10.59 5.74
C GLY A 26 -1.55 -9.14 6.02
N THR A 27 -0.89 -8.25 5.27
CA THR A 27 -1.12 -6.82 5.26
C THR A 27 -1.92 -6.42 4.03
N THR A 28 -2.94 -5.60 4.23
CA THR A 28 -3.80 -5.08 3.19
C THR A 28 -3.59 -3.58 3.03
N VAL A 29 -3.29 -3.18 1.80
CA VAL A 29 -3.00 -1.80 1.41
C VAL A 29 -4.03 -1.36 0.38
N ALA A 30 -4.73 -0.27 0.68
CA ALA A 30 -5.61 0.44 -0.22
C ALA A 30 -4.78 1.41 -1.08
N LEU A 31 -5.08 1.43 -2.38
CA LEU A 31 -4.59 2.40 -3.34
C LEU A 31 -5.67 3.47 -3.49
N CYS A 32 -5.37 4.70 -3.10
CA CYS A 32 -6.27 5.85 -3.18
C CYS A 32 -5.84 6.79 -4.32
N ARG A 33 -6.81 7.43 -4.97
CA ARG A 33 -6.50 8.53 -5.90
C ARG A 33 -6.02 9.76 -5.14
N CYS A 34 -5.28 10.61 -5.86
CA CYS A 34 -4.79 11.90 -5.37
C CYS A 34 -5.91 12.84 -4.89
N ASP A 35 -7.12 12.75 -5.47
CA ASP A 35 -8.16 13.79 -5.35
C ASP A 35 -9.19 13.64 -4.20
N GLY A 36 -9.09 12.66 -3.31
CA GLY A 36 -10.04 12.62 -2.18
C GLY A 36 -10.39 11.26 -1.59
N GLY A 37 -9.44 10.32 -1.55
CA GLY A 37 -9.58 9.15 -0.68
C GLY A 37 -10.48 8.02 -1.19
N GLU A 38 -10.99 8.09 -2.42
CA GLU A 38 -11.67 6.95 -3.02
C GLU A 38 -10.66 5.82 -3.31
N GLU A 39 -10.88 4.67 -2.68
CA GLU A 39 -10.11 3.45 -2.88
C GLU A 39 -10.35 2.97 -4.31
N VAL A 40 -9.31 3.02 -5.14
CA VAL A 40 -9.35 2.56 -6.53
C VAL A 40 -9.14 1.06 -6.59
N ASP A 41 -8.25 0.58 -5.73
CA ASP A 41 -7.85 -0.81 -5.69
C ASP A 41 -7.31 -1.17 -4.30
N ARG A 42 -7.23 -2.46 -4.01
CA ARG A 42 -6.76 -2.97 -2.74
C ARG A 42 -5.89 -4.19 -2.95
N VAL A 43 -4.68 -4.11 -2.45
CA VAL A 43 -3.70 -5.18 -2.55
C VAL A 43 -3.48 -5.80 -1.18
N THR A 44 -3.55 -7.12 -1.10
CA THR A 44 -3.21 -7.87 0.12
C THR A 44 -1.99 -8.72 -0.13
N SER A 45 -1.01 -8.66 0.76
CA SER A 45 0.17 -9.53 0.74
C SER A 45 0.72 -9.75 2.14
N ALA A 46 1.22 -10.96 2.36
CA ALA A 46 1.91 -11.37 3.58
C ALA A 46 3.44 -11.40 3.40
N ASP A 47 3.94 -10.88 2.29
CA ASP A 47 5.37 -10.91 1.97
C ASP A 47 6.18 -10.05 2.94
N SER A 48 7.32 -10.59 3.38
CA SER A 48 8.28 -9.87 4.21
C SER A 48 8.84 -8.62 3.51
N ALA A 49 8.93 -8.63 2.18
CA ALA A 49 9.31 -7.47 1.37
C ALA A 49 8.33 -6.29 1.53
N LEU A 50 7.02 -6.57 1.58
CA LEU A 50 6.01 -5.54 1.83
C LEU A 50 6.16 -4.96 3.24
N LEU A 51 6.39 -5.82 4.24
CA LEU A 51 6.61 -5.38 5.63
C LEU A 51 7.85 -4.49 5.74
N ALA A 52 8.94 -4.87 5.08
CA ALA A 52 10.18 -4.09 5.03
C ALA A 52 9.98 -2.75 4.29
N PHE A 53 9.24 -2.74 3.19
CA PHE A 53 8.93 -1.51 2.44
C PHE A 53 8.08 -0.52 3.23
N LEU A 54 7.09 -1.04 3.96
CA LEU A 54 6.26 -0.23 4.85
C LEU A 54 7.14 0.36 5.97
N ALA A 55 8.13 -0.37 6.49
CA ALA A 55 9.10 0.12 7.48
C ALA A 55 8.44 0.80 8.71
N GLY A 56 7.23 0.37 9.08
CA GLY A 56 6.42 0.98 10.13
C GLY A 56 5.40 2.02 9.65
N ARG A 57 5.55 2.57 8.44
CA ARG A 57 4.61 3.53 7.83
C ARG A 57 3.27 2.87 7.56
N THR A 58 2.20 3.66 7.72
CA THR A 58 0.83 3.23 7.44
C THR A 58 0.25 3.87 6.19
N SER A 59 0.96 4.80 5.56
CA SER A 59 0.60 5.41 4.28
C SER A 59 1.85 5.96 3.58
N SER A 60 1.74 6.31 2.30
CA SER A 60 2.86 6.95 1.58
C SER A 60 3.17 8.38 2.01
N ASP A 61 2.21 9.04 2.67
CA ASP A 61 2.29 10.43 3.14
C ASP A 61 2.87 10.55 4.57
N ASP A 62 3.06 9.43 5.25
CA ASP A 62 3.67 9.31 6.59
C ASP A 62 5.20 9.21 6.48
#